data_AF-A0A7J2U0E1-F1
#
_entry.id   AF-A0A7J2U0E1-F1
#
_cell.length_a   1.000
_cell.length_b   1.000
_cell.length_c   1.000
_cell.angle_alpha   90.00
_cell.angle_beta   90.00
_cell.angle_gamma   90.00
#
_symmetry.space_group_name_H-M   'P 1'
#
loop_
_entity.id
_entity.type
_entity.pdbx_description
1 polymer ?
#
loop_
_entity_poly.entity_id
_entity_poly.type
_entity_poly.pdbx_seq_one_letter_code
_entity_poly.pdbx_strand_id
1 'polypeptide(L)'
;MQPYPVLSEVLYAASRIYSVAGFAEHNRMALDLVLWIKNVTEVTEITLDIALRAGELKKLLGIALTDCYVIATAETLNATALFLKIEEEMKKRMHLIEKLPVEFIVEAL
;
A
#
# COMPACT_ATOMS: atom_id res chain seq x y z
N MET A 1 6.79 7.45 -2.77
CA MET A 1 6.56 7.63 -1.32
C MET A 1 5.73 6.47 -0.81
N GLN A 2 6.17 5.76 0.24
CA GLN A 2 5.45 4.59 0.75
C GLN A 2 5.12 4.76 2.23
N PRO A 3 3.88 4.49 2.68
CA PRO A 3 3.55 4.48 4.10
C PRO A 3 4.02 3.16 4.74
N TYR A 4 4.36 3.19 6.03
CA TYR A 4 4.86 2.01 6.77
C TYR A 4 4.04 0.71 6.64
N PRO A 5 2.69 0.73 6.51
CA PRO A 5 1.91 -0.48 6.29
C PRO A 5 2.29 -1.23 5.00
N VAL A 6 2.63 -0.51 3.92
CA VAL A 6 3.08 -1.12 2.67
C VAL A 6 4.43 -1.81 2.85
N LEU A 7 5.39 -1.17 3.54
CA LEU A 7 6.67 -1.81 3.86
C LEU A 7 6.49 -3.04 4.76
N SER A 8 5.50 -3.02 5.65
CA SER A 8 5.14 -4.16 6.50
C SER A 8 4.57 -5.33 5.69
N GLU A 9 3.71 -5.04 4.70
CA GLU A 9 3.20 -6.04 3.76
C GLU A 9 4.33 -6.63 2.90
N VAL A 10 5.25 -5.79 2.40
CA VAL A 10 6.42 -6.23 1.63
C VAL A 10 7.30 -7.15 2.48
N LEU A 11 7.60 -6.78 3.73
CA LEU A 11 8.37 -7.61 4.65
C LEU A 11 7.74 -9.00 4.81
N TYR A 12 6.42 -9.01 5.08
CA TYR A 12 5.67 -10.25 5.28
C TYR A 12 5.65 -11.09 4.01
N ALA A 13 5.22 -10.54 2.88
CA ALA A 13 5.09 -11.26 1.61
C ALA A 13 6.45 -11.81 1.13
N ALA A 14 7.51 -11.00 1.17
CA ALA A 14 8.84 -11.41 0.77
C ALA A 14 9.36 -12.57 1.64
N SER A 15 9.17 -12.50 2.97
CA SER A 15 9.60 -13.57 3.88
C SER A 15 8.90 -14.90 3.55
N ARG A 16 7.61 -14.86 3.21
CA ARG A 16 6.82 -16.04 2.82
C ARG A 16 7.29 -16.62 1.49
N ILE A 17 7.55 -15.77 0.50
CA ILE A 17 8.07 -16.18 -0.81
C ILE A 17 9.43 -16.84 -0.66
N TYR A 18 10.37 -16.22 0.06
CA TYR A 18 11.70 -16.78 0.29
C TYR A 18 11.65 -18.09 1.09
N SER A 19 10.75 -18.21 2.06
CA SER A 19 10.54 -19.44 2.82
C SER A 19 10.06 -20.58 1.91
N VAL A 20 9.05 -20.33 1.06
CA VAL A 20 8.54 -21.33 0.10
C VAL A 20 9.61 -21.71 -0.93
N ALA A 21 10.48 -20.78 -1.30
CA ALA A 21 11.62 -21.04 -2.18
C ALA A 21 12.79 -21.79 -1.49
N GLY A 22 12.69 -22.12 -0.20
CA GLY A 22 13.66 -22.93 0.52
C GLY A 22 14.85 -22.18 1.11
N PHE A 23 14.82 -20.85 1.16
CA PHE A 23 15.89 -20.06 1.77
C PHE A 23 15.80 -20.09 3.30
N ALA A 24 16.80 -20.67 3.97
CA ALA A 24 16.85 -20.75 5.43
C ALA A 24 16.84 -19.37 6.12
N GLU A 25 17.44 -18.36 5.48
CA GLU A 25 17.59 -17.00 6.01
C GLU A 25 16.46 -16.05 5.54
N HIS A 26 15.29 -16.60 5.17
CA HIS A 26 14.17 -15.88 4.54
C HIS A 26 13.76 -14.59 5.27
N ASN A 27 13.77 -14.59 6.61
CA ASN A 27 13.44 -13.39 7.40
C ASN A 27 14.50 -12.29 7.24
N ARG A 28 15.78 -12.64 7.24
CA ARG A 28 16.87 -11.68 7.02
C ARG A 28 16.80 -11.11 5.61
N MET A 29 16.60 -11.97 4.60
CA MET A 29 16.48 -11.54 3.21
C MET A 29 15.31 -10.57 2.98
N ALA A 30 14.17 -10.82 3.63
CA ALA A 30 13.02 -9.93 3.55
C ALA A 30 13.29 -8.58 4.25
N LEU A 31 13.98 -8.59 5.39
CA LEU A 31 14.40 -7.37 6.06
C LEU A 31 15.39 -6.57 5.22
N ASP A 32 16.39 -7.22 4.64
CA ASP A 32 17.38 -6.60 3.75
C ASP A 32 16.70 -5.91 2.56
N LEU A 33 15.68 -6.54 1.97
CA LEU A 33 14.86 -5.95 0.90
C LEU A 33 14.15 -4.67 1.37
N VAL A 34 13.49 -4.69 2.52
CA VAL A 34 12.75 -3.51 3.03
C VAL A 34 13.71 -2.37 3.38
N LEU A 35 14.86 -2.69 3.99
CA LEU A 35 15.90 -1.71 4.29
C LEU A 35 16.49 -1.11 3.01
N TRP A 36 16.67 -1.90 1.96
CA TRP A 36 17.07 -1.41 0.65
C TRP A 36 16.02 -0.47 0.04
N ILE A 37 14.73 -0.83 0.05
CA ILE A 37 13.63 0.02 -0.45
C ILE A 37 13.60 1.37 0.28
N LYS A 38 13.76 1.34 1.60
CA LYS A 38 13.83 2.55 2.43
C LYS A 38 15.00 3.48 2.07
N ASN A 39 16.09 2.94 1.53
CA ASN A 39 17.26 3.74 1.13
C ASN A 39 17.10 4.38 -0.26
N VAL A 40 16.24 3.82 -1.12
CA VAL A 40 16.03 4.31 -2.50
C VAL A 40 14.70 5.04 -2.68
N THR A 41 13.87 5.11 -1.65
CA THR A 41 12.57 5.80 -1.67
C THR A 41 12.32 6.59 -0.39
N GLU A 42 11.56 7.67 -0.51
CA GLU A 42 11.04 8.39 0.66
C GLU A 42 9.90 7.59 1.32
N VAL A 43 10.05 7.35 2.62
CA VAL A 43 9.06 6.67 3.46
C VAL A 43 8.34 7.70 4.29
N THR A 44 7.01 7.70 4.22
CA THR A 44 6.19 8.70 4.91
C THR A 44 5.74 8.19 6.26
N GLU A 45 5.94 9.03 7.27
CA GLU A 45 5.36 8.81 8.59
C GLU A 45 3.85 8.98 8.57
N ILE A 46 3.16 8.09 9.25
CA ILE A 46 1.71 8.17 9.41
C ILE A 46 1.41 9.15 10.54
N THR A 47 0.83 10.30 10.19
CA THR A 47 0.28 11.25 11.15
C THR A 47 -1.09 10.80 11.65
N LEU A 48 -1.57 11.40 12.74
CA LEU A 48 -2.92 11.15 13.25
C LEU A 48 -3.99 11.46 12.20
N ASP A 49 -3.83 12.55 11.43
CA ASP A 49 -4.77 12.94 10.39
C ASP A 49 -4.86 11.89 9.28
N ILE A 50 -3.72 11.35 8.84
CA ILE A 50 -3.67 10.25 7.87
C ILE A 50 -4.39 9.01 8.43
N ALA A 51 -4.15 8.67 9.70
CA ALA A 51 -4.78 7.51 10.33
C ALA A 51 -6.30 7.65 10.46
N LEU A 52 -6.79 8.82 10.87
CA LEU A 52 -8.23 9.11 10.94
C LEU A 52 -8.86 9.09 9.54
N ARG A 53 -8.19 9.69 8.54
CA ARG A 53 -8.66 9.69 7.16
C ARG A 53 -8.73 8.29 6.57
N ALA A 54 -7.72 7.45 6.82
CA ALA A 54 -7.74 6.05 6.41
C ALA A 54 -8.92 5.28 7.04
N GLY A 55 -9.26 5.57 8.29
CA GLY A 55 -10.45 5.02 8.96
C GLY A 55 -11.77 5.44 8.28
N GLU A 56 -11.90 6.70 7.89
CA GLU A 56 -13.06 7.19 7.13
C GLU A 56 -13.16 6.53 5.75
N LEU A 57 -12.03 6.42 5.03
CA LEU A 57 -11.97 5.73 3.75
C LEU A 57 -12.34 4.25 3.87
N LYS A 58 -11.92 3.57 4.95
CA LYS A 58 -12.30 2.16 5.18
C LYS A 58 -13.81 1.99 5.31
N LYS A 59 -14.49 2.88 6.04
CA LYS A 59 -15.96 2.86 6.16
C LYS A 59 -16.65 3.12 4.82
N LEU A 60 -16.13 4.08 4.06
CA LEU A 60 -16.71 4.52 2.79
C LEU A 60 -16.53 3.50 1.66
N LEU A 61 -15.30 3.01 1.49
CA LEU A 61 -14.88 2.18 0.36
C LEU A 61 -14.95 0.68 0.67
N GLY A 62 -14.83 0.28 1.93
CA GLY A 62 -14.84 -1.13 2.32
C GLY A 62 -13.58 -1.94 1.93
N ILE A 63 -12.61 -1.35 1.23
CA ILE A 63 -11.35 -1.98 0.78
C ILE A 63 -10.35 -2.22 1.92
N ALA A 64 -9.21 -2.85 1.66
CA ALA A 64 -8.19 -3.10 2.67
C ALA A 64 -7.77 -1.81 3.40
N LEU A 65 -7.48 -1.92 4.70
CA LEU A 65 -7.09 -0.76 5.51
C LEU A 65 -5.74 -0.18 5.04
N THR A 66 -4.84 -1.04 4.57
CA THR A 66 -3.55 -0.65 4.00
C THR A 66 -3.72 0.19 2.73
N ASP A 67 -4.62 -0.20 1.82
CA ASP A 67 -4.98 0.63 0.65
C ASP A 67 -5.55 1.99 1.07
N CYS A 68 -6.38 2.02 2.12
CA CYS A 68 -6.92 3.28 2.66
C CYS A 68 -5.81 4.19 3.20
N TYR A 69 -4.75 3.63 3.80
CA TYR A 69 -3.57 4.41 4.21
C TYR A 69 -2.82 4.98 3.02
N VAL A 70 -2.69 4.23 1.92
CA VAL A 70 -2.05 4.71 0.69
C VAL A 70 -2.83 5.91 0.12
N ILE A 71 -4.15 5.80 0.01
CA ILE A 71 -5.01 6.88 -0.50
C ILE A 71 -4.97 8.10 0.44
N ALA A 72 -5.14 7.91 1.75
CA ALA A 72 -5.11 9.01 2.72
C ALA A 72 -3.76 9.75 2.72
N THR A 73 -2.67 9.01 2.55
CA THR A 73 -1.32 9.58 2.44
C THR A 73 -1.18 10.40 1.16
N ALA A 74 -1.68 9.90 0.03
CA ALA A 74 -1.66 10.61 -1.24
C ALA A 74 -2.47 11.91 -1.20
N GLU A 75 -3.69 11.90 -0.62
CA GLU A 75 -4.49 13.10 -0.39
C GLU A 75 -3.73 14.14 0.45
N THR A 76 -3.12 13.72 1.56
CA THR A 76 -2.38 14.61 2.47
C THR A 76 -1.20 15.30 1.79
N LEU A 77 -0.59 14.63 0.81
CA LEU A 77 0.65 15.07 0.19
C LEU A 77 0.44 15.62 -1.22
N ASN A 78 -0.82 15.83 -1.62
CA ASN A 78 -1.21 16.24 -2.97
C ASN A 78 -0.52 15.39 -4.04
N ALA A 79 -0.38 14.09 -3.78
CA ALA A 79 0.23 13.11 -4.65
C ALA A 79 -0.84 12.16 -5.21
N THR A 80 -0.41 11.21 -6.05
CA THR A 80 -1.29 10.18 -6.61
C THR A 80 -0.97 8.82 -5.98
N ALA A 81 -2.00 8.14 -5.49
CA ALA A 81 -1.93 6.76 -5.03
C ALA A 81 -1.92 5.80 -6.23
N LEU A 82 -0.79 5.13 -6.43
CA LEU A 82 -0.60 4.18 -7.52
C LEU A 82 -0.92 2.76 -7.08
N PHE A 83 -1.85 2.13 -7.78
CA PHE A 83 -2.20 0.72 -7.62
C PHE A 83 -1.82 -0.06 -8.88
N LEU A 84 -1.48 -1.34 -8.73
CA LEU A 84 -1.10 -2.15 -9.89
C LEU A 84 -2.27 -2.34 -10.86
N LYS A 85 -3.45 -2.66 -10.32
CA LYS A 85 -4.68 -2.94 -11.08
C LYS A 85 -5.91 -2.72 -10.20
N ILE A 86 -7.09 -2.67 -10.80
CA ILE A 86 -8.36 -2.59 -10.07
C ILE A 86 -8.65 -3.95 -9.40
N GLU A 87 -8.86 -3.94 -8.09
CA GLU A 87 -9.25 -5.12 -7.32
C GLU A 87 -10.77 -5.33 -7.24
N GLU A 88 -11.20 -6.56 -6.98
CA GLU A 88 -12.63 -6.91 -6.89
C GLU A 88 -13.40 -6.10 -5.84
N GLU A 89 -12.76 -5.76 -4.72
CA GLU A 89 -13.36 -4.91 -3.68
C GLU A 89 -13.55 -3.47 -4.19
N MET A 90 -12.59 -2.95 -4.95
CA MET A 90 -12.63 -1.61 -5.53
C MET A 90 -13.71 -1.48 -6.61
N LYS A 91 -13.93 -2.53 -7.42
CA LYS A 91 -14.99 -2.55 -8.47
C LYS A 91 -16.37 -2.15 -7.92
N LYS A 92 -16.69 -2.57 -6.69
CA LYS A 92 -17.98 -2.28 -6.03
C LYS A 92 -18.16 -0.81 -5.63
N ARG A 93 -17.09 -0.01 -5.68
CA ARG A 93 -17.02 1.39 -5.22
C ARG A 93 -16.30 2.31 -6.20
N MET A 94 -16.16 1.93 -7.48
CA MET A 94 -15.45 2.73 -8.49
C MET A 94 -15.95 4.18 -8.59
N HIS A 95 -17.26 4.39 -8.54
CA HIS A 95 -17.87 5.74 -8.55
C HIS A 95 -17.41 6.67 -7.41
N LEU A 96 -16.84 6.12 -6.34
CA LEU A 96 -16.20 6.87 -5.25
C LEU A 96 -14.68 6.97 -5.45
N ILE A 97 -14.04 5.89 -5.90
CA ILE A 97 -12.60 5.81 -6.13
C ILE A 97 -12.14 6.77 -7.23
N GLU A 98 -12.93 6.93 -8.30
CA GLU A 98 -12.66 7.88 -9.40
C GLU A 98 -12.63 9.35 -8.95
N LYS A 99 -13.10 9.65 -7.73
CA LYS A 99 -13.07 10.99 -7.14
C LYS A 99 -11.88 11.21 -6.21
N LEU A 100 -11.06 10.19 -6.02
CA LEU A 100 -9.88 10.19 -5.16
C LEU A 100 -8.62 10.28 -6.04
N PRO A 101 -7.47 10.72 -5.49
CA PRO A 101 -6.22 10.81 -6.25
C PRO A 101 -5.60 9.42 -6.46
N VAL A 102 -6.24 8.59 -7.28
CA VAL A 102 -5.90 7.18 -7.51
C VAL A 102 -5.64 6.93 -8.99
N GLU A 103 -4.56 6.25 -9.31
CA GLU A 103 -4.25 5.75 -10.66
C GLU A 103 -3.92 4.25 -10.62
N PHE A 104 -4.21 3.58 -11.74
CA PHE A 104 -3.93 2.15 -11.92
C PHE A 104 -2.90 1.96 -13.04
N ILE A 105 -1.84 1.18 -12.78
CA ILE A 105 -0.73 0.98 -13.72
C ILE A 105 -1.16 0.09 -14.89
N VAL A 106 -1.90 -0.97 -14.62
CA VAL A 106 -2.45 -1.86 -15.63
C VAL A 106 -3.93 -1.50 -15.81
N GLU A 107 -4.24 -0.77 -16.88
CA GLU A 107 -5.63 -0.62 -17.34
C GLU A 107 -6.17 -2.02 -17.64
N ALA A 108 -7.37 -2.33 -17.14
CA ALA A 108 -7.97 -3.64 -17.26
C ALA A 108 -8.01 -4.07 -18.75
N LEU A 109 -7.17 -5.03 -19.13
CA LEU A 109 -7.27 -5.79 -20.37
C LEU A 109 -8.57 -6.60 -20.39
#